data_AF-A0A940ZX06-F1
#
_entry.id   AF-A0A940ZX06-F1
#
_cell.length_a   1.000
_cell.length_b   1.000
_cell.length_c   1.000
_cell.angle_alpha   90.00
_cell.angle_beta   90.00
_cell.angle_gamma   90.00
#
_symmetry.space_group_name_H-M   'P 1'
#
loop_
_entity.id
_entity.type
_entity.pdbx_description
1 polymer ?
#
loop_
_entity_poly.entity_id
_entity_poly.type
_entity_poly.pdbx_seq_one_letter_code
_entity_poly.pdbx_strand_id
1 'polypeptide(L)' 'CCHPNALMTLKEYLEDYASEDTKKIGEALIAEEVNKIPNEKVKAIAKEHLAELKDGKRDFRF' A
#
# COMPACT_ATOMS: atom_id res chain seq x y z
N CYS A 1 -11.53 -3.86 -9.19
CA CYS A 1 -10.08 -4.14 -9.24
C CYS A 1 -9.63 -4.54 -7.85
N CYS A 2 -9.09 -5.75 -7.65
CA CYS A 2 -8.68 -6.26 -6.34
C CYS A 2 -7.23 -5.89 -5.95
N HIS A 3 -6.39 -5.58 -6.94
CA HIS A 3 -4.96 -5.34 -6.74
C HIS A 3 -4.64 -4.15 -5.80
N PRO A 4 -5.27 -2.96 -5.92
CA PRO A 4 -4.99 -1.85 -5.02
C PRO A 4 -5.41 -2.12 -3.57
N ASN A 5 -6.57 -2.77 -3.38
CA ASN A 5 -7.05 -3.16 -2.05
C ASN A 5 -6.09 -4.16 -1.38
N ALA A 6 -5.53 -5.11 -2.14
CA ALA A 6 -4.55 -6.05 -1.60
C ALA A 6 -3.27 -5.37 -1.09
N LEU A 7 -2.80 -4.32 -1.79
CA LEU A 7 -1.63 -3.55 -1.37
C LEU A 7 -1.89 -2.75 -0.09
N MET A 8 -3.12 -2.23 0.10
CA MET A 8 -3.51 -1.54 1.33
C MET A 8 -3.49 -2.49 2.53
N THR A 9 -4.15 -3.65 2.41
CA THR A 9 -4.17 -4.65 3.49
C THR A 9 -2.78 -5.19 3.80
N LEU A 10 -1.93 -5.38 2.79
CA LEU A 10 -0.54 -5.78 3.01
C LEU A 10 0.21 -4.70 3.81
N LYS A 11 0.03 -3.42 3.49
CA LYS A 11 0.66 -2.34 4.24
C LYS A 11 0.18 -2.28 5.69
N GLU A 12 -1.12 -2.44 5.93
CA GLU A 12 -1.68 -2.50 7.29
C GLU A 12 -1.08 -3.65 8.09
N TYR A 13 -1.00 -4.84 7.49
CA TYR A 13 -0.38 -6.00 8.14
C TYR A 13 1.09 -5.75 8.46
N LEU A 14 1.85 -5.16 7.53
CA LEU A 14 3.24 -4.83 7.74
C LEU A 14 3.38 -3.84 8.90
N GLU A 15 2.54 -2.80 8.95
CA GLU A 15 2.62 -1.78 9.98
C GLU A 15 2.29 -2.29 11.39
N ASP A 16 1.27 -3.14 11.51
CA ASP A 16 0.79 -3.64 12.80
C ASP A 16 1.59 -4.84 13.34
N TYR A 17 2.12 -5.69 12.45
CA TYR A 17 2.64 -7.01 12.84
C TYR A 17 4.08 -7.31 12.40
N ALA A 18 4.62 -6.59 11.40
CA ALA A 18 5.91 -6.94 10.85
C ALA A 18 7.09 -6.25 11.56
N SER A 19 8.22 -6.95 11.63
CA SER A 19 9.49 -6.38 12.09
C SER A 19 9.99 -5.29 11.14
N GLU A 20 10.83 -4.36 11.60
CA GLU A 20 11.34 -3.27 10.76
C GLU A 20 12.00 -3.75 9.45
N ASP A 21 12.74 -4.85 9.50
CA ASP A 21 13.36 -5.43 8.29
C ASP A 21 12.32 -5.94 7.30
N THR A 22 11.27 -6.61 7.79
CA THR A 22 10.16 -7.10 6.97
C THR A 22 9.33 -5.95 6.41
N LYS A 23 9.12 -4.89 7.21
CA LYS A 23 8.45 -3.66 6.78
C LYS A 23 9.19 -3.02 5.61
N LYS A 24 10.52 -2.85 5.69
CA LYS A 24 11.32 -2.26 4.61
C LYS A 24 11.19 -3.04 3.30
N ILE A 25 11.26 -4.37 3.37
CA ILE A 25 11.11 -5.23 2.19
C ILE A 25 9.69 -5.09 1.62
N GLY A 26 8.67 -5.11 2.48
CA GLY A 26 7.28 -4.98 2.07
C GLY A 26 6.94 -3.60 1.49
N GLU A 27 7.46 -2.51 2.05
CA GLU A 27 7.30 -1.16 1.51
C GLU A 27 7.92 -1.03 0.11
N ALA A 28 9.10 -1.61 -0.11
CA ALA A 28 9.74 -1.63 -1.43
C ALA A 28 8.89 -2.41 -2.45
N LEU A 29 8.39 -3.60 -2.08
CA LEU A 29 7.51 -4.41 -2.91
C LEU A 29 6.22 -3.65 -3.28
N ILE A 30 5.58 -3.01 -2.30
CA ILE A 30 4.35 -2.22 -2.54
C ILE A 30 4.64 -1.09 -3.54
N ALA A 31 5.77 -0.39 -3.41
CA ALA A 31 6.13 0.68 -4.33
C ALA A 31 6.32 0.19 -5.77
N GLU A 32 6.92 -1.00 -5.96
CA GLU A 32 7.05 -1.63 -7.27
C GLU A 32 5.69 -2.03 -7.86
N GLU A 33 4.83 -2.69 -7.08
CA GLU A 33 3.51 -3.15 -7.54
C GLU A 33 2.58 -1.99 -7.89
N VAL A 34 2.60 -0.90 -7.12
CA VAL A 34 1.84 0.32 -7.47
C VAL A 34 2.25 0.86 -8.84
N ASN A 35 3.54 0.81 -9.19
CA ASN A 35 4.00 1.27 -10.49
C ASN A 35 3.53 0.38 -11.64
N LYS A 36 3.23 -0.90 -11.38
CA LYS A 36 2.67 -1.85 -12.36
C LYS A 36 1.18 -1.64 -12.63
N ILE A 37 0.48 -0.84 -11.82
CA ILE A 37 -0.93 -0.51 -12.06
C ILE A 37 -1.05 0.26 -13.40
N PRO A 38 -1.80 -0.27 -14.39
CA PRO A 38 -1.88 0.36 -15.72
C PRO A 38 -2.79 1.60 -15.72
N ASN A 39 -3.71 1.71 -14.76
CA ASN A 39 -4.63 2.82 -14.65
C ASN A 39 -4.02 3.94 -13.80
N GLU A 40 -3.64 5.05 -14.43
CA GLU A 40 -2.98 6.19 -13.78
C GLU A 40 -3.83 6.83 -12.67
N LYS A 41 -5.16 6.87 -12.80
CA LYS A 41 -6.03 7.37 -11.71
C LYS A 41 -5.96 6.46 -10.49
N VAL A 42 -6.06 5.15 -10.70
CA VAL A 42 -5.98 4.17 -9.61
C VAL A 42 -4.59 4.17 -8.98
N LYS A 43 -3.53 4.32 -9.79
CA LYS A 43 -2.15 4.47 -9.31
C LYS A 43 -1.98 5.70 -8.43
N ALA A 44 -2.51 6.84 -8.83
CA ALA A 44 -2.44 8.08 -8.05
C ALA A 44 -3.14 7.93 -6.70
N ILE A 45 -4.38 7.41 -6.69
CA ILE A 45 -5.15 7.17 -5.47
C ILE A 45 -4.43 6.15 -4.57
N ALA A 46 -3.82 5.10 -5.14
CA ALA A 46 -3.01 4.15 -4.37
C ALA A 46 -1.79 4.80 -3.71
N LYS A 47 -1.08 5.69 -4.41
CA LYS A 47 0.04 6.43 -3.81
C LYS A 47 -0.42 7.35 -2.68
N GLU A 48 -1.55 8.03 -2.86
CA GLU A 48 -2.12 8.92 -1.85
C GLU A 48 -2.50 8.16 -0.58
N HIS A 49 -3.29 7.09 -0.70
CA HIS A 49 -3.70 6.28 0.44
C HIS A 49 -2.52 5.58 1.15
N LEU A 50 -1.50 5.14 0.40
CA LEU A 50 -0.26 4.62 1.01
C LEU A 50 0.49 5.68 1.82
N ALA A 51 0.41 6.95 1.45
CA ALA A 51 0.97 8.04 2.23
C ALA A 51 0.11 8.35 3.46
N GLU A 52 -1.23 8.35 3.31
CA GLU A 52 -2.17 8.56 4.42
C GLU A 52 -2.15 7.43 5.46
N LEU A 53 -1.81 6.20 5.07
CA LEU A 53 -1.58 5.07 5.98
C LEU A 53 -0.48 5.36 7.02
N LYS A 54 0.54 6.16 6.67
CA LYS A 54 1.56 6.61 7.65
C LYS A 54 1.00 7.59 8.68
N ASP A 55 -0.09 8.29 8.35
CA ASP A 55 -0.75 9.24 9.24
C ASP A 55 -1.79 8.55 10.16
N GLY A 56 -1.87 7.22 10.11
CA GLY A 56 -2.77 6.42 10.95
C GLY A 56 -4.20 6.31 10.41
N LYS A 57 -4.48 6.79 9.20
CA LYS A 57 -5.75 6.49 8.52
C LYS A 57 -5.77 5.03 8.07
N ARG A 58 -6.88 4.34 8.36
CA ARG A 58 -7.12 2.93 8.05
C ARG A 58 -8.45 2.77 7.30
N ASP A 59 -8.65 1.62 6.65
CA ASP A 59 -9.86 1.27 5.87
C ASP A 59 -10.02 2.03 4.53
N PHE A 60 -8.98 1.95 3.67
CA PHE A 60 -9.06 2.44 2.29
C PHE A 60 -9.68 1.38 1.36
N ARG A 61 -10.71 1.75 0.60
CA ARG A 61 -11.39 0.87 -0.36
C ARG A 61 -11.45 1.48 -1.76
N PHE A 62 -11.01 0.72 -2.75
CA PHE A 62 -11.10 0.99 -4.19
C PHE A 62 -12.24 0.24 -4.87
#